data_AF-A0A0L0VK21-F1
#
_entry.id   AF-A0A0L0VK21-F1
#
_cell.length_a   1.000
_cell.length_b   1.000
_cell.length_c   1.000
_cell.angle_alpha   90.00
_cell.angle_beta   90.00
_cell.angle_gamma   90.00
#
_symmetry.space_group_name_H-M   'P 1'
#
loop_
_entity.id
_entity.type
_entity.pdbx_description
1 polymer ?
#
loop_
_entity_poly.entity_id
_entity_poly.type
_entity_poly.pdbx_seq_one_letter_code
_entity_poly.pdbx_strand_id
1 'polypeptide(L)'
;MWDINYQILYASHPRNPTGQAVEGSELDELVQVSRNGQTVVLDEVYSWYNWMAPLVKVFRLLNASKLDVNRDALVIIDGLTKNW
;
A
#
# COMPACT_ATOMS: atom_id res chain seq x y z
N MET A 1 0.68 32.57 -9.43
CA MET A 1 -0.40 31.58 -9.33
C MET A 1 0.27 30.26 -8.98
N TRP A 2 -0.03 29.67 -7.82
CA TRP A 2 0.59 28.40 -7.44
C TRP A 2 -0.06 27.30 -8.28
N ASP A 3 0.70 26.72 -9.20
CA ASP A 3 0.27 25.56 -9.96
C ASP A 3 0.52 24.32 -9.09
N ILE A 4 -0.45 24.03 -8.21
CA ILE A 4 -0.35 22.92 -7.27
C ILE A 4 -1.05 21.71 -7.91
N ASN A 5 -0.25 20.78 -8.40
CA ASN A 5 -0.73 19.53 -8.99
C ASN A 5 -0.83 18.46 -7.89
N TYR A 6 -2.06 18.08 -7.52
CA TYR A 6 -2.31 17.00 -6.57
C TYR A 6 -2.60 15.72 -7.33
N GLN A 7 -1.66 14.78 -7.31
CA GLN A 7 -1.81 13.45 -7.90
C GLN A 7 -1.79 12.40 -6.81
N ILE A 8 -2.87 11.62 -6.74
CA ILE A 8 -3.03 10.54 -5.77
C ILE A 8 -3.25 9.23 -6.53
N LEU A 9 -2.46 8.22 -6.21
CA LEU A 9 -2.71 6.85 -6.62
C LEU A 9 -3.33 6.10 -5.44
N TYR A 10 -4.59 5.69 -5.57
CA TYR A 10 -5.26 4.86 -4.58
C TYR A 10 -5.29 3.40 -5.03
N ALA A 11 -4.95 2.47 -4.14
CA ALA A 11 -5.10 1.04 -4.38
C ALA A 11 -5.68 0.32 -3.15
N SER A 12 -6.79 -0.39 -3.35
CA SER A 12 -7.28 -1.41 -2.42
C SER A 12 -6.43 -2.66 -2.55
N HIS A 13 -5.80 -3.08 -1.45
CA HIS A 13 -4.73 -4.07 -1.44
C HIS A 13 -4.67 -4.85 -0.10
N PRO A 14 -5.22 -6.07 0.01
CA PRO A 14 -5.85 -6.87 -1.04
C PRO A 14 -7.10 -6.25 -1.64
N ARG A 15 -7.26 -6.40 -2.96
CA ARG A 15 -8.29 -5.74 -3.75
C ARG A 15 -9.66 -6.33 -3.49
N ASN A 16 -10.58 -5.50 -3.05
CA ASN A 16 -12.02 -5.79 -3.11
C ASN A 16 -12.57 -5.36 -4.50
N PRO A 17 -13.31 -6.19 -5.27
CA PRO A 17 -13.85 -7.52 -4.95
C PRO A 17 -13.05 -8.72 -5.46
N THR A 18 -11.90 -8.52 -6.11
CA THR A 18 -11.21 -9.60 -6.83
C THR A 18 -10.32 -10.49 -5.95
N GLY A 19 -10.03 -10.07 -4.72
CA GLY A 19 -9.13 -10.77 -3.79
C GLY A 19 -7.65 -10.71 -4.17
N GLN A 20 -7.28 -9.96 -5.21
CA GLN A 20 -5.90 -9.90 -5.70
C GLN A 20 -5.01 -9.03 -4.82
N ALA A 21 -3.78 -9.45 -4.61
CA ALA A 21 -2.75 -8.68 -3.91
C ALA A 21 -1.48 -8.67 -4.76
N VAL A 22 -0.85 -7.50 -4.90
CA VAL A 22 0.51 -7.36 -5.43
C VAL A 22 1.55 -7.81 -4.39
N GLU A 23 2.67 -8.35 -4.83
CA GLU A 23 3.72 -8.85 -3.94
C GLU A 23 5.11 -8.59 -4.51
N GLY A 24 6.14 -8.69 -3.67
CA GLY A 24 7.54 -8.61 -4.10
C GLY A 24 7.88 -7.28 -4.77
N SER A 25 8.48 -7.33 -5.96
CA SER A 25 8.98 -6.14 -6.66
C SER A 25 7.90 -5.15 -7.08
N GLU A 26 6.65 -5.60 -7.26
CA GLU A 26 5.53 -4.69 -7.58
C GLU A 26 5.23 -3.73 -6.42
N LEU A 27 5.46 -4.15 -5.17
CA LEU A 27 5.35 -3.29 -3.99
C LEU A 27 6.45 -2.21 -4.01
N ASP A 28 7.66 -2.55 -4.44
CA ASP A 28 8.75 -1.57 -4.59
C ASP A 28 8.43 -0.53 -5.66
N GLU A 29 7.75 -0.92 -6.75
CA GLU A 29 7.31 0.01 -7.78
C GLU A 29 6.33 1.05 -7.24
N LEU A 30 5.39 0.65 -6.36
CA LEU A 30 4.49 1.59 -5.69
C LEU A 30 5.24 2.57 -4.79
N VAL A 31 6.29 2.13 -4.10
CA VAL A 31 7.17 3.04 -3.36
C VAL A 31 7.86 4.02 -4.30
N GLN A 32 8.35 3.57 -5.47
CA GLN A 32 8.97 4.47 -6.45
C GLN A 32 7.99 5.50 -7.01
N VAL A 33 6.72 5.12 -7.25
CA VAL A 33 5.68 6.09 -7.62
C VAL A 33 5.53 7.16 -6.54
N SER A 34 5.54 6.77 -5.26
CA SER A 34 5.46 7.74 -4.15
C SER A 34 6.63 8.73 -4.11
N ARG A 35 7.81 8.31 -4.59
CA ARG A 35 9.03 9.13 -4.66
C ARG A 35 9.05 10.06 -5.87
N ASN A 36 8.24 9.77 -6.90
CA ASN A 36 8.23 10.50 -8.17
C ASN A 36 7.19 11.64 -8.19
N GLY A 37 6.59 11.98 -7.06
CA GLY A 37 5.76 13.17 -6.87
C GLY A 37 4.26 12.90 -6.71
N GLN A 38 3.82 11.64 -6.81
CA GLN A 38 2.46 11.24 -6.48
C GLN A 38 2.37 10.81 -5.01
N THR A 39 1.25 11.07 -4.35
CA THR A 39 0.94 10.41 -3.08
C THR A 39 0.31 9.05 -3.36
N VAL A 40 0.82 8.00 -2.74
CA VAL A 40 0.26 6.65 -2.87
C VAL A 40 -0.50 6.30 -1.60
N VAL A 41 -1.77 5.93 -1.76
CA VAL A 41 -2.65 5.48 -0.68
C VAL A 41 -2.93 4.00 -0.86
N LEU A 42 -2.49 3.18 0.09
CA LEU A 42 -2.78 1.76 0.14
C LEU A 42 -3.80 1.46 1.22
N ASP A 43 -4.95 0.95 0.79
CA ASP A 43 -5.99 0.44 1.66
C ASP A 43 -5.77 -1.05 1.89
N GLU A 44 -5.14 -1.35 3.02
CA GLU A 44 -4.80 -2.69 3.48
C GLU A 44 -5.81 -3.27 4.48
N VAL A 45 -7.05 -2.79 4.53
CA VAL A 45 -8.09 -3.28 5.47
C VAL A 45 -8.38 -4.78 5.32
N TYR A 46 -8.08 -5.41 4.19
CA TYR A 46 -8.23 -6.85 3.98
C TYR A 46 -6.92 -7.64 4.17
N SER A 47 -5.89 -7.05 4.76
CA SER A 47 -4.53 -7.65 4.83
C SER A 47 -4.48 -9.03 5.50
N TRP A 48 -5.39 -9.30 6.45
CA TRP A 48 -5.51 -10.57 7.17
C TRP A 48 -6.13 -11.69 6.32
N TYR A 49 -6.83 -11.36 5.24
CA TYR A 49 -7.40 -12.33 4.31
C TYR A 49 -6.38 -12.77 3.27
N ASN A 50 -5.27 -13.33 3.73
CA ASN A 50 -4.24 -13.90 2.86
C ASN A 50 -4.08 -15.40 3.12
N TRP A 51 -4.70 -16.22 2.28
CA TRP A 51 -4.64 -17.68 2.43
C TRP A 51 -3.34 -18.30 1.90
N MET A 52 -2.51 -17.54 1.18
CA MET A 52 -1.29 -18.05 0.54
C MET A 52 0.00 -17.68 1.26
N ALA A 53 -0.04 -16.82 2.30
CA ALA A 53 1.17 -16.42 3.04
C ALA A 53 1.05 -16.64 4.55
N PRO A 54 2.18 -16.72 5.27
CA PRO A 54 2.19 -16.81 6.72
C PRO A 54 1.53 -15.57 7.36
N LEU A 55 0.81 -15.76 8.47
CA LEU A 55 0.09 -14.72 9.23
C LEU A 55 0.92 -13.48 9.62
N VAL A 56 2.26 -13.56 9.54
CA VAL A 56 3.20 -12.49 9.94
C VAL A 56 3.19 -11.28 8.99
N LYS A 57 2.55 -11.36 7.81
CA LYS A 57 2.52 -10.25 6.83
C LYS A 57 1.27 -9.37 6.91
N VAL A 58 0.92 -8.90 8.10
CA VAL A 58 -0.26 -8.02 8.32
C VAL A 58 -0.14 -6.68 7.60
N PHE A 59 1.08 -6.15 7.44
CA PHE A 59 1.31 -4.93 6.64
C PHE A 59 2.19 -5.27 5.44
N ARG A 60 1.60 -5.41 4.25
CA ARG A 60 2.30 -5.98 3.10
C ARG A 60 3.41 -5.07 2.62
N LEU A 61 3.14 -3.77 2.47
CA LEU A 61 4.16 -2.81 2.05
C LEU A 61 5.30 -2.68 3.07
N LEU A 62 4.98 -2.59 4.36
CA LEU A 62 5.98 -2.43 5.43
C LEU A 62 6.95 -3.62 5.51
N ASN A 63 6.48 -4.82 5.17
CA ASN A 63 7.28 -6.05 5.22
C ASN A 63 8.02 -6.36 3.92
N ALA A 64 7.59 -5.78 2.79
CA ALA A 64 8.13 -6.12 1.47
C ALA A 64 9.15 -5.11 0.95
N SER A 65 9.04 -3.84 1.36
CA SER A 65 9.80 -2.75 0.75
C SER A 65 10.57 -1.93 1.79
N LYS A 66 11.73 -1.40 1.38
CA LYS A 66 12.49 -0.46 2.21
C LYS A 66 11.91 0.94 2.10
N LEU A 67 11.27 1.37 3.18
CA LEU A 67 10.61 2.67 3.28
C LEU A 67 11.51 3.72 3.93
N ASP A 68 11.41 4.95 3.45
CA ASP A 68 12.02 6.15 4.01
C ASP A 68 10.92 7.16 4.34
N VAL A 69 10.65 7.31 5.64
CA VAL A 69 9.59 8.18 6.18
C VAL A 69 9.74 9.65 5.77
N ASN A 70 10.94 10.08 5.35
CA ASN A 70 11.18 11.48 4.96
C ASN A 70 10.98 11.72 3.46
N ARG A 71 10.90 10.65 2.66
CA ARG A 71 10.91 10.75 1.18
C ARG A 71 9.69 10.12 0.53
N ASP A 72 9.10 9.12 1.16
CA ASP A 72 8.07 8.31 0.53
C ASP A 72 6.70 8.89 0.88
N ALA A 73 6.01 9.45 -0.13
CA ALA A 73 4.68 10.02 0.02
C ALA A 73 3.61 8.91 0.08
N LEU A 74 3.66 8.10 1.13
CA LEU A 74 2.82 6.93 1.34
C LEU A 74 1.83 7.12 2.49
N VAL A 75 0.59 6.68 2.28
CA VAL A 75 -0.42 6.54 3.33
C VAL A 75 -0.90 5.09 3.29
N ILE A 76 -0.78 4.39 4.42
CA ILE A 76 -1.34 3.05 4.59
C ILE A 76 -2.56 3.16 5.50
N ILE A 77 -3.69 2.64 5.04
CA ILE A 77 -4.94 2.56 5.79
C ILE A 77 -5.19 1.11 6.14
N ASP A 78 -5.31 0.81 7.43
CA ASP A 78 -5.71 -0.52 7.94
C ASP A 78 -6.58 -0.32 9.19
N GLY A 79 -7.27 -1.35 9.65
CA GLY A 79 -8.12 -1.28 10.83
C GLY A 79 -8.70 -2.62 11.27
N LEU A 80 -9.19 -2.66 12.50
CA LEU A 80 -9.64 -3.90 13.15
C LEU A 80 -10.95 -4.49 12.60
N THR A 81 -11.69 -3.73 11.79
CA THR A 81 -13.02 -4.10 11.28
C THR A 81 -13.04 -5.44 10.52
N LYS A 82 -11.90 -5.84 9.96
CA LYS A 82 -11.72 -7.00 9.10
C LYS A 82 -10.55 -7.90 9.57
N ASN A 83 -9.96 -7.59 10.72
CA ASN A 83 -8.78 -8.25 11.25
C ASN A 83 -9.17 -9.11 12.47
N TRP A 84 -10.10 -10.07 12.28
CA TRP A 84 -10.65 -10.93 13.32
C TRP A 84 -10.50 -12.42 12.99
#